data_AF-A0A087TXQ1-F1
#
_entry.id   AF-A0A087TXQ1-F1
#
_cell.length_a   1.000
_cell.length_b   1.000
_cell.length_c   1.000
_cell.angle_alpha   90.00
_cell.angle_beta   90.00
_cell.angle_gamma   90.00
#
_symmetry.space_group_name_H-M   'P 1'
#
loop_
_entity.id
_entity.type
_entity.pdbx_description
1 polymer ?
#
loop_
_entity_poly.entity_id
_entity_poly.type
_entity_poly.pdbx_seq_one_letter_code
_entity_poly.pdbx_strand_id
1 'polypeptide(L)'
;MQKGLEHLFTPDWSKLADPVVWLEAGTQIFFSLGLAFGGLIAFASYNPVHNNCFRDAITVSICNCGTSMFAGIVVFSVLGFKAHNTHARCVEDRDLLLQPLYPNTTIPPTIPPDVIAHLMATTPNLPYDFPECDLQKELEKSASGTGLAFIAFTEAINQFPGAPFWSVLFFLMLFTLGIDSQFGTLE
;
A
#
# COMPACT_ATOMS: atom_id res chain seq x y z
N MET A 1 6.54 7.40 6.21
CA MET A 1 6.71 7.59 4.76
C MET A 1 7.93 6.84 4.23
N GLN A 2 9.16 7.21 4.61
CA GLN A 2 10.41 6.60 4.11
C GLN A 2 10.39 5.06 4.11
N LYS A 3 9.95 4.44 5.21
CA LYS A 3 9.87 2.99 5.36
C LYS A 3 8.96 2.29 4.33
N GLY A 4 7.90 2.97 3.87
CA GLY A 4 7.05 2.44 2.82
C GLY A 4 7.72 2.48 1.44
N LEU A 5 8.50 3.52 1.16
CA LEU A 5 9.29 3.61 -0.08
C LEU A 5 10.47 2.63 -0.08
N GLU A 6 11.13 2.46 1.07
CA GLU A 6 12.15 1.41 1.24
C GLU A 6 11.55 0.04 0.95
N HIS A 7 10.35 -0.26 1.46
CA HIS A 7 9.65 -1.50 1.17
C HIS A 7 9.31 -1.67 -0.33
N LEU A 8 8.84 -0.60 -1.00
CA LEU A 8 8.52 -0.63 -2.44
C LEU A 8 9.75 -0.93 -3.32
N PHE A 9 10.91 -0.35 -2.97
CA PHE A 9 12.12 -0.41 -3.81
C PHE A 9 13.17 -1.42 -3.34
N THR A 10 12.88 -2.24 -2.32
CA THR A 10 13.77 -3.32 -1.90
C THR A 10 13.38 -4.62 -2.62
N PRO A 11 14.15 -5.07 -3.61
CA PRO A 11 13.80 -6.24 -4.39
C PRO A 11 14.10 -7.54 -3.62
N ASP A 12 13.17 -8.49 -3.69
CA ASP A 12 13.42 -9.90 -3.37
C ASP A 12 13.74 -10.66 -4.66
N TRP A 13 15.03 -10.88 -4.91
CA TRP A 13 15.51 -11.54 -6.12
C TRP A 13 15.06 -13.00 -6.25
N SER A 14 14.70 -13.65 -5.15
CA SER A 14 14.22 -15.03 -5.18
C SER A 14 12.86 -15.15 -5.91
N LYS A 15 12.06 -14.09 -5.87
CA LYS A 15 10.75 -14.02 -6.54
C LYS A 15 10.84 -14.04 -8.05
N LEU A 16 11.96 -13.64 -8.65
CA LEU A 16 12.12 -13.69 -10.11
C LEU A 16 12.16 -15.12 -10.67
N ALA A 17 12.48 -16.11 -9.83
CA ALA A 17 12.45 -17.52 -10.20
C ALA A 17 11.03 -18.11 -10.20
N ASP A 18 10.05 -17.42 -9.61
CA ASP A 18 8.67 -17.87 -9.56
C ASP A 18 7.93 -17.49 -10.86
N PRO A 19 7.45 -18.46 -11.66
CA PRO A 19 6.73 -18.17 -12.90
C PRO A 19 5.42 -17.41 -12.69
N VAL A 20 4.81 -17.49 -11.50
CA VAL A 20 3.55 -16.77 -11.20
C VAL A 20 3.78 -15.26 -11.22
N VAL A 21 4.95 -14.78 -10.78
CA VAL A 21 5.30 -13.35 -10.80
C VAL A 21 5.30 -12.79 -12.22
N TRP A 22 5.78 -13.57 -13.19
CA TRP A 22 5.78 -13.16 -14.60
C TRP A 22 4.39 -13.23 -15.22
N LEU A 23 3.59 -14.23 -14.84
CA LEU A 23 2.18 -14.33 -15.26
C LEU A 23 1.38 -13.11 -14.77
N GLU A 24 1.54 -12.73 -13.51
CA GLU A 24 0.87 -11.56 -12.93
C GLU A 24 1.35 -10.26 -13.58
N ALA A 25 2.66 -10.08 -13.76
CA ALA A 25 3.21 -8.90 -14.43
C ALA A 25 2.72 -8.77 -15.88
N GLY A 26 2.69 -9.88 -16.63
CA GLY A 26 2.17 -9.92 -18.00
C GLY A 26 0.66 -9.63 -18.04
N THR A 27 -0.11 -10.20 -17.12
CA THR A 27 -1.55 -9.94 -17.03
C THR A 27 -1.84 -8.48 -16.68
N GLN A 28 -1.05 -7.91 -15.76
CA GLN A 28 -1.19 -6.52 -15.32
C GLN A 28 -0.98 -5.52 -16.46
N ILE A 29 -0.02 -5.75 -17.38
CA ILE A 29 0.18 -4.81 -18.49
C ILE A 29 -0.98 -4.85 -19.50
N PHE A 30 -1.60 -6.02 -19.72
CA PHE A 30 -2.79 -6.13 -20.58
C PHE A 30 -3.98 -5.38 -19.98
N PHE A 31 -4.26 -5.56 -18.69
CA PHE A 31 -5.32 -4.83 -17.99
C PHE A 31 -5.03 -3.33 -17.88
N SER A 32 -3.77 -2.94 -17.60
CA SER A 32 -3.38 -1.54 -17.44
C SER A 32 -3.53 -0.75 -18.74
N LEU A 33 -3.16 -1.34 -19.88
CA LEU A 33 -3.28 -0.69 -21.19
C LEU A 33 -4.65 -0.93 -21.86
N GLY A 34 -5.53 -1.75 -21.28
CA GLY A 34 -6.80 -2.12 -21.92
C GLY A 34 -6.63 -2.87 -23.24
N LEU A 35 -5.58 -3.68 -23.36
CA LEU A 35 -5.33 -4.47 -24.58
C LEU A 35 -6.35 -5.61 -24.72
N ALA A 36 -6.69 -5.95 -25.97
CA ALA A 36 -7.64 -7.01 -26.33
C ALA A 36 -9.12 -6.78 -25.94
N PHE A 37 -9.48 -5.60 -25.42
CA PHE A 37 -10.88 -5.24 -25.13
C PHE A 37 -11.63 -4.59 -26.31
N GLY A 38 -10.94 -4.19 -27.38
CA GLY A 38 -11.55 -3.59 -28.58
C GLY A 38 -11.72 -2.07 -28.54
N GLY A 39 -11.88 -1.46 -27.36
CA GLY A 39 -12.06 0.00 -27.22
C GLY A 39 -10.95 0.84 -27.86
N LEU A 40 -9.68 0.44 -27.73
CA LEU A 40 -8.57 1.14 -28.42
C LEU A 40 -8.65 1.08 -29.94
N ILE A 41 -9.18 -0.02 -30.50
CA ILE A 41 -9.37 -0.18 -31.95
C ILE A 41 -10.50 0.76 -32.41
N ALA A 42 -11.60 0.81 -31.65
CA ALA A 42 -12.71 1.72 -31.91
C ALA A 42 -12.25 3.18 -31.86
N PHE A 43 -11.55 3.61 -30.81
CA PHE A 43 -11.02 4.97 -30.71
C PHE A 43 -10.03 5.31 -31.83
N ALA A 44 -9.14 4.38 -32.19
CA ALA A 44 -8.21 4.59 -33.29
C ALA A 44 -8.92 4.72 -34.64
N SER A 45 -10.09 4.11 -34.82
CA SER A 45 -10.86 4.18 -36.07
C SER A 45 -11.42 5.57 -36.39
N TYR A 46 -11.59 6.42 -35.37
CA TYR A 46 -12.05 7.80 -35.53
C TYR A 46 -10.91 8.77 -35.93
N ASN A 47 -9.66 8.33 -35.94
CA ASN A 47 -8.53 9.18 -36.32
C ASN A 47 -8.42 9.39 -37.85
N PRO A 48 -7.85 10.51 -38.31
CA PRO A 48 -7.52 10.71 -39.72
C PRO A 48 -6.58 9.62 -40.26
N VAL A 49 -6.72 9.30 -41.55
CA VAL A 49 -5.91 8.26 -42.23
C VAL A 49 -4.40 8.53 -42.13
N HIS A 50 -4.00 9.80 -42.15
CA HIS A 50 -2.60 10.22 -42.02
C HIS A 50 -2.24 10.67 -40.60
N ASN A 51 -2.72 9.94 -39.58
CA ASN A 51 -2.30 10.16 -38.19
C ASN A 51 -1.06 9.33 -37.83
N ASN A 52 -0.17 9.87 -36.99
CA ASN A 52 1.03 9.16 -36.54
C ASN A 52 0.72 8.27 -35.33
N CYS A 53 0.08 7.13 -35.59
CA CYS A 53 -0.34 6.19 -34.55
C CYS A 53 0.84 5.58 -33.76
N PHE A 54 2.05 5.52 -34.35
CA PHE A 54 3.25 5.02 -33.66
C PHE A 54 3.66 5.94 -32.51
N ARG A 55 3.64 7.26 -32.73
CA ARG A 55 3.94 8.24 -31.68
C ARG A 55 2.90 8.18 -30.57
N ASP A 56 1.62 8.04 -30.92
CA ASP A 56 0.54 7.96 -29.95
C ASP A 56 0.69 6.72 -29.07
N ALA A 57 0.99 5.56 -29.68
CA ALA A 57 1.22 4.32 -28.94
C ALA A 57 2.38 4.41 -27.94
N ILE A 58 3.51 5.01 -28.34
CA ILE A 58 4.65 5.24 -27.43
C ILE A 58 4.24 6.20 -26.30
N THR A 59 3.57 7.29 -26.63
CA THR A 59 3.16 8.31 -25.65
C THR A 59 2.21 7.72 -24.61
N VAL A 60 1.19 6.98 -25.06
CA VAL A 60 0.23 6.29 -24.18
C VAL A 60 0.95 5.29 -23.27
N SER A 61 1.87 4.51 -23.82
CA SER A 61 2.61 3.49 -23.06
C SER A 61 3.50 4.09 -21.98
N ILE A 62 4.24 5.17 -22.30
CA ILE A 62 5.09 5.89 -21.33
C ILE A 62 4.23 6.56 -20.25
N CYS A 63 3.14 7.22 -20.63
CA CYS A 63 2.22 7.85 -19.68
C CYS A 63 1.59 6.82 -18.75
N ASN A 64 1.18 5.65 -19.26
CA ASN A 64 0.64 4.55 -18.45
C ASN A 64 1.67 4.09 -17.41
N CYS A 65 2.86 3.66 -17.85
CA CYS A 65 3.89 3.16 -16.94
C CYS A 65 4.36 4.23 -15.94
N GLY A 66 4.51 5.48 -16.39
CA GLY A 66 4.87 6.61 -15.54
C GLY A 66 3.82 6.90 -14.47
N THR A 67 2.54 6.87 -14.84
CA THR A 67 1.43 7.05 -13.90
C THR A 67 1.36 5.89 -12.90
N SER A 68 1.56 4.64 -13.34
CA SER A 68 1.60 3.47 -12.45
C SER A 68 2.72 3.59 -11.41
N MET A 69 3.92 4.01 -11.83
CA MET A 69 5.04 4.22 -10.92
C MET A 69 4.74 5.35 -9.92
N PHE A 70 4.23 6.47 -10.40
CA PHE A 70 3.84 7.60 -9.54
C PHE A 70 2.77 7.21 -8.52
N ALA A 71 1.73 6.51 -8.95
CA ALA A 71 0.67 6.00 -8.08
C ALA A 71 1.24 5.04 -7.02
N GLY A 72 2.15 4.14 -7.41
CA GLY A 72 2.86 3.25 -6.48
C GLY A 72 3.61 4.04 -5.39
N ILE A 73 4.37 5.06 -5.76
CA ILE A 73 5.09 5.93 -4.80
C ILE A 73 4.11 6.59 -3.82
N VAL A 74 3.01 7.15 -4.32
CA VAL A 74 1.99 7.80 -3.48
C VAL A 74 1.36 6.80 -2.50
N VAL A 75 0.97 5.62 -3.00
CA VAL A 75 0.36 4.54 -2.18
C VAL A 75 1.31 4.09 -1.07
N PHE A 76 2.53 3.73 -1.40
CA PHE A 76 3.50 3.25 -0.42
C PHE A 76 3.95 4.35 0.55
N SER A 77 3.89 5.62 0.15
CA SER A 77 4.12 6.76 1.06
C SER A 77 3.05 6.84 2.16
N VAL A 78 1.77 6.67 1.81
CA VAL A 78 0.63 6.67 2.74
C VAL A 78 0.66 5.43 3.62
N LEU A 79 0.91 4.24 3.06
CA LEU A 79 1.07 3.00 3.83
C LEU A 79 2.22 3.11 4.83
N GLY A 80 3.36 3.67 4.40
CA GLY A 80 4.50 3.91 5.29
C GLY A 80 4.27 5.00 6.33
N PHE A 81 3.27 5.88 6.16
CA PHE A 81 2.81 6.79 7.23
C PHE A 81 1.91 6.04 8.21
N LYS A 82 0.94 5.29 7.71
CA LYS A 82 0.02 4.48 8.51
C LYS A 82 0.79 3.49 9.40
N ALA A 83 1.69 2.69 8.82
CA ALA A 83 2.47 1.69 9.54
C ALA A 83 3.31 2.31 10.66
N HIS A 84 3.94 3.46 10.41
CA HIS A 84 4.72 4.16 11.43
C HIS A 84 3.85 4.62 12.61
N ASN A 85 2.69 5.20 12.34
CA ASN A 85 1.78 5.66 13.39
C ASN A 85 1.15 4.49 14.17
N THR A 86 0.76 3.41 13.49
CA THR A 86 0.25 2.20 14.13
C THR A 86 1.32 1.57 15.04
N HIS A 87 2.56 1.46 14.54
CA HIS A 87 3.68 0.97 15.33
C HIS A 87 3.95 1.84 16.56
N ALA A 88 3.96 3.17 16.42
CA ALA A 88 4.15 4.09 17.53
C ALA A 88 3.08 3.92 18.62
N ARG A 89 1.80 3.80 18.23
CA ARG A 89 0.69 3.52 19.16
C ARG A 89 0.83 2.17 19.86
N CYS A 90 1.22 1.13 19.13
CA CYS A 90 1.48 -0.19 19.70
C CYS A 90 2.56 -0.15 20.79
N VAL A 91 3.66 0.57 20.53
CA VAL A 91 4.75 0.73 21.50
C VAL A 91 4.28 1.49 22.74
N GLU A 92 3.50 2.55 22.58
CA GLU A 92 2.91 3.30 23.70
C GLU A 92 2.00 2.42 24.55
N ASP A 93 1.07 1.67 23.93
CA ASP A 93 0.17 0.75 24.62
C ASP A 93 0.94 -0.33 25.39
N ARG A 94 1.99 -0.88 24.78
CA ARG A 94 2.89 -1.86 25.41
C ARG A 94 3.61 -1.26 26.62
N ASP A 95 4.16 -0.06 26.47
CA ASP A 95 4.93 0.59 27.53
C ASP A 95 4.02 0.94 28.73
N LEU A 96 2.76 1.32 28.50
CA LEU A 96 1.75 1.50 29.54
C LEU A 96 1.46 0.21 30.31
N LEU A 97 1.36 -0.93 29.61
CA LEU A 97 1.14 -2.24 30.25
C LEU A 97 2.36 -2.70 31.05
N LEU A 98 3.57 -2.29 30.66
CA LEU A 98 4.82 -2.68 31.31
C LEU A 98 5.25 -1.74 32.44
N GLN A 99 4.74 -0.51 32.47
CA GLN A 99 5.07 0.49 33.48
C GLN A 99 4.88 0.00 34.93
N PRO A 100 3.83 -0.78 35.29
CA PRO A 100 3.69 -1.35 36.62
C PRO A 100 4.75 -2.41 36.97
N LEU A 101 5.31 -3.08 35.95
CA LEU A 101 6.31 -4.14 36.10
C LEU A 101 7.75 -3.58 36.10
N TYR A 102 7.96 -2.37 35.54
CA TYR A 102 9.26 -1.71 35.46
C TYR A 102 9.21 -0.24 35.94
N PRO A 103 9.01 0.00 37.24
CA PRO A 103 8.83 1.36 37.76
C PRO A 103 10.10 2.23 37.75
N ASN A 104 11.30 1.64 37.67
CA ASN A 104 12.59 2.34 37.87
C ASN A 104 13.61 2.15 36.74
N THR A 105 13.19 1.67 35.58
CA THR A 105 14.07 1.44 34.42
C THR A 105 13.46 2.03 33.16
N THR A 106 14.30 2.66 32.33
CA THR A 106 13.91 3.05 30.97
C THR A 106 13.59 1.79 30.18
N ILE A 107 12.34 1.66 29.73
CA ILE A 107 11.90 0.52 28.91
C ILE A 107 12.67 0.58 27.58
N PRO A 108 13.42 -0.47 27.21
CA PRO A 108 14.17 -0.48 25.96
C PRO A 108 13.21 -0.47 24.75
N PRO A 109 13.61 0.16 23.63
CA PRO A 109 12.76 0.31 22.44
C PRO A 109 12.34 -1.05 21.86
N THR A 110 13.22 -2.04 21.95
CA THR A 110 12.96 -3.44 21.66
C THR A 110 13.04 -4.24 22.95
N ILE A 111 12.01 -5.03 23.26
CA ILE A 111 12.07 -5.97 24.37
C ILE A 111 12.62 -7.27 23.80
N PRO A 112 13.81 -7.70 24.25
CA PRO A 112 14.38 -8.97 23.81
C PRO A 112 13.43 -10.13 24.15
N PRO A 113 13.29 -11.14 23.26
CA PRO A 113 12.36 -12.26 23.48
C PRO A 113 12.64 -13.06 24.76
N ASP A 114 13.89 -13.04 25.24
CA ASP A 114 14.32 -13.59 26.53
C ASP A 114 13.72 -12.85 27.73
N VAL A 115 13.54 -11.53 27.66
CA VAL A 115 12.91 -10.73 28.72
C VAL A 115 11.40 -11.04 28.80
N ILE A 116 10.74 -11.22 27.65
CA ILE A 116 9.33 -11.64 27.60
C ILE A 116 9.17 -13.04 28.21
N ALA A 117 10.06 -13.98 27.86
CA ALA A 117 10.05 -15.32 28.43
C ALA A 117 10.30 -15.32 29.95
N HIS A 118 11.17 -14.44 30.46
CA HIS A 118 11.41 -14.30 31.90
C HIS A 118 10.21 -13.69 32.63
N LEU A 119 9.54 -12.70 32.03
CA LEU A 119 8.31 -12.10 32.59
C LEU A 119 7.16 -13.11 32.65
N MET A 120 6.94 -13.88 31.58
CA MET A 120 5.96 -14.96 31.55
C MET A 120 6.27 -16.06 32.58
N ALA A 121 7.55 -16.37 32.80
CA ALA A 121 7.97 -17.36 33.80
C ALA A 121 7.81 -16.88 35.26
N THR A 122 7.95 -15.57 35.52
CA THR A 122 7.94 -15.01 36.88
C THR A 122 6.54 -14.58 37.32
N THR A 123 5.61 -14.36 36.39
CA THR A 123 4.21 -14.01 36.67
C THR A 123 3.26 -15.01 35.99
N PRO A 124 2.82 -16.09 36.70
CA PRO A 124 2.08 -17.20 36.10
C PRO A 124 0.65 -16.83 35.63
N ASN A 125 0.18 -15.63 35.94
CA ASN A 125 -1.16 -15.13 35.62
C ASN A 125 -1.07 -13.69 35.10
N LEU A 126 -0.33 -13.47 34.01
CA LEU A 126 -0.45 -12.23 33.25
C LEU A 126 -1.84 -12.22 32.58
N PRO A 127 -2.74 -11.28 32.94
CA PRO A 127 -4.08 -11.22 32.36
C PRO A 127 -4.11 -10.60 30.95
N TYR A 128 -2.94 -10.30 30.37
CA TYR A 128 -2.79 -9.57 29.11
C TYR A 128 -1.74 -10.23 28.21
N ASP A 129 -2.13 -10.48 26.96
CA ASP A 129 -1.19 -10.72 25.87
C ASP A 129 -0.46 -9.40 25.53
N PHE A 130 0.86 -9.46 25.40
CA PHE A 130 1.65 -8.31 24.95
C PHE A 130 1.55 -8.16 23.43
N PRO A 131 1.24 -6.97 22.90
CA PRO A 131 1.18 -6.77 21.47
C PRO A 131 2.59 -6.82 20.84
N GLU A 132 2.74 -7.61 19.77
CA GLU A 132 3.97 -7.67 18.98
C GLU A 132 4.03 -6.46 18.05
N CYS A 133 4.83 -5.45 18.42
CA CYS A 133 5.00 -4.23 17.64
C CYS A 133 6.12 -4.42 16.60
N ASP A 134 5.78 -4.93 15.41
CA ASP A 134 6.72 -5.04 14.28
C ASP A 134 6.23 -4.19 13.09
N LEU A 135 7.05 -3.20 12.72
CA LEU A 135 6.79 -2.29 11.61
C LEU A 135 6.76 -2.99 10.25
N GLN A 136 7.65 -3.97 10.03
CA GLN A 136 7.74 -4.69 8.77
C GLN A 136 6.49 -5.55 8.57
N LYS A 137 6.04 -6.20 9.65
CA LYS A 137 4.79 -6.98 9.66
C LYS A 137 3.56 -6.10 9.37
N GLU A 138 3.53 -4.87 9.87
CA GLU A 138 2.46 -3.91 9.55
C GLU A 138 2.49 -3.45 8.07
N LEU A 139 3.67 -3.33 7.46
CA LEU A 139 3.80 -3.03 6.03
C LEU A 139 3.37 -4.23 5.16
N GLU A 140 3.71 -5.45 5.58
CA GLU A 140 3.33 -6.69 4.88
C GLU A 140 1.84 -7.01 5.00
N LYS A 141 1.20 -6.59 6.10
CA LYS A 141 -0.25 -6.72 6.32
C LYS A 141 -1.09 -5.77 5.45
N SER A 142 -0.47 -5.02 4.55
CA SER A 142 -1.16 -4.14 3.62
C SER A 142 -2.20 -4.93 2.80
N ALA A 143 -3.47 -4.53 2.90
CA ALA A 143 -4.55 -5.15 2.15
C ALA A 143 -4.33 -4.99 0.64
N SER A 144 -4.57 -6.06 -0.13
CA SER A 144 -4.61 -6.02 -1.59
C SER A 144 -6.05 -5.81 -2.09
N GLY A 145 -6.20 -5.32 -3.31
CA GLY A 145 -7.50 -5.07 -3.93
C GLY A 145 -8.30 -3.94 -3.28
N THR A 146 -9.62 -4.12 -3.15
CA THR A 146 -10.54 -3.08 -2.65
C THR A 146 -10.26 -2.68 -1.20
N GLY A 147 -9.75 -3.61 -0.38
CA GLY A 147 -9.38 -3.34 1.01
C GLY A 147 -8.30 -2.28 1.17
N LEU A 148 -7.41 -2.12 0.18
CA LEU A 148 -6.40 -1.07 0.17
C LEU A 148 -7.06 0.32 0.22
N ALA A 149 -8.00 0.57 -0.70
CA ALA A 149 -8.67 1.86 -0.82
C ALA A 149 -9.67 2.13 0.31
N PHE A 150 -10.48 1.13 0.68
CA PHE A 150 -11.60 1.35 1.60
C PHE A 150 -11.26 1.14 3.09
N ILE A 151 -10.15 0.47 3.41
CA ILE A 151 -9.72 0.22 4.79
C ILE A 151 -8.41 0.95 5.06
N ALA A 152 -7.33 0.60 4.34
CA ALA A 152 -6.01 1.12 4.68
C ALA A 152 -5.89 2.64 4.44
N PHE A 153 -6.40 3.12 3.31
CA PHE A 153 -6.39 4.55 2.99
C PHE A 153 -7.34 5.38 3.85
N THR A 154 -8.55 4.88 4.13
CA THR A 154 -9.51 5.60 4.98
C THR A 154 -9.01 5.71 6.42
N GLU A 155 -8.41 4.65 6.97
CA GLU A 155 -7.74 4.68 8.27
C GLU A 155 -6.57 5.66 8.31
N ALA A 156 -5.78 5.75 7.23
CA ALA A 156 -4.69 6.70 7.14
C ALA A 156 -5.19 8.15 7.03
N ILE A 157 -6.21 8.40 6.20
CA ILE A 157 -6.82 9.73 6.01
C ILE A 157 -7.43 10.26 7.31
N ASN A 158 -8.02 9.40 8.12
CA ASN A 158 -8.58 9.78 9.42
C ASN A 158 -7.54 10.34 10.40
N GLN A 159 -6.25 10.10 10.17
CA GLN A 159 -5.16 10.63 11.00
C GLN A 159 -4.63 11.98 10.48
N PHE A 160 -5.09 12.45 9.31
CA PHE A 160 -4.68 13.73 8.76
C PHE A 160 -5.48 14.89 9.34
N PRO A 161 -4.85 16.07 9.55
CA PRO A 161 -5.60 17.28 9.87
C PRO A 161 -6.53 17.63 8.71
N GLY A 162 -7.80 17.88 9.02
CA GLY A 162 -8.82 18.14 7.99
C GLY A 162 -9.25 16.90 7.20
N ALA A 163 -9.25 15.72 7.83
CA ALA A 163 -9.64 14.44 7.21
C ALA A 163 -10.88 14.47 6.27
N PRO A 164 -11.97 15.22 6.56
CA PRO A 164 -13.12 15.27 5.65
C PRO A 164 -12.78 15.79 4.25
N PHE A 165 -11.90 16.80 4.15
CA PHE A 165 -11.48 17.36 2.88
C PHE A 165 -10.68 16.35 2.04
N TRP A 166 -9.71 15.68 2.65
CA TRP A 166 -8.88 14.67 2.00
C TRP A 166 -9.68 13.44 1.56
N SER A 167 -10.67 13.04 2.36
CA SER A 167 -11.59 11.94 2.03
C SER A 167 -12.38 12.26 0.76
N VAL A 168 -12.95 13.46 0.66
CA VAL A 168 -13.69 13.90 -0.55
C VAL A 168 -12.79 13.88 -1.78
N LEU A 169 -11.57 14.42 -1.70
CA LEU A 169 -10.63 14.41 -2.82
C LEU A 169 -10.24 12.99 -3.24
N PHE A 170 -9.97 12.10 -2.28
CA PHE A 170 -9.58 10.73 -2.54
C PHE A 170 -10.71 9.94 -3.23
N PHE A 171 -11.94 10.04 -2.74
CA PHE A 171 -13.07 9.34 -3.36
C PHE A 171 -13.48 9.95 -4.70
N LEU A 172 -13.35 11.27 -4.88
CA LEU A 172 -13.57 11.91 -6.18
C LEU A 172 -12.52 11.45 -7.21
N MET A 173 -11.26 11.30 -6.80
CA MET A 173 -10.21 10.72 -7.63
C MET A 173 -10.55 9.27 -8.02
N LEU A 174 -10.94 8.41 -7.08
CA LEU A 174 -11.33 7.03 -7.42
C LEU A 174 -12.54 6.97 -8.35
N PHE A 175 -13.50 7.87 -8.17
CA PHE A 175 -14.68 7.98 -9.01
C PHE A 175 -14.32 8.38 -10.45
N THR A 176 -13.46 9.39 -10.62
CA THR A 176 -13.01 9.83 -11.95
C THR A 176 -12.23 8.74 -12.68
N LEU A 177 -11.28 8.09 -12.00
CA LEU A 177 -10.55 6.93 -12.57
C LEU A 177 -11.49 5.79 -13.00
N GLY A 178 -12.52 5.52 -12.19
CA GLY A 178 -13.53 4.52 -12.52
C GLY A 178 -14.34 4.90 -13.76
N ILE A 179 -14.85 6.13 -13.83
CA ILE A 179 -15.65 6.61 -14.95
C ILE A 179 -14.89 6.58 -16.27
N ASP A 180 -13.66 7.09 -16.29
CA ASP A 180 -12.86 7.15 -17.51
C ASP A 180 -12.61 5.73 -18.08
N SER A 181 -12.37 4.76 -17.20
CA SER A 181 -12.23 3.34 -17.56
C SER A 181 -13.53 2.74 -18.12
N GLN A 182 -14.68 3.10 -17.53
CA GLN A 182 -15.97 2.61 -17.99
C GLN A 182 -16.35 3.17 -19.36
N PHE A 183 -16.01 4.43 -19.67
CA PHE A 183 -16.23 4.97 -21.01
C PHE A 183 -15.47 4.19 -22.09
N GLY A 184 -14.21 3.82 -21.82
CA GLY A 184 -13.45 2.98 -22.75
C GLY A 184 -13.94 1.55 -22.90
N THR A 185 -14.71 1.05 -21.93
CA THR A 185 -15.29 -0.32 -21.95
C THR A 185 -16.67 -0.36 -22.60
N LEU A 186 -17.43 0.74 -22.54
CA LEU A 186 -18.76 0.83 -23.14
C LEU A 186 -18.74 1.08 -24.65
N GLU A 187 -17.62 1.56 -25.19
CA GLU A 187 -17.36 1.74 -26.62
C GLU A 187 -16.97 0.41 -27.29
#